data_AF-A0A353R2X1-F1
#
_entry.id   AF-A0A353R2X1-F1
#
_cell.length_a   1.000
_cell.length_b   1.000
_cell.length_c   1.000
_cell.angle_alpha   90.00
_cell.angle_beta   90.00
_cell.angle_gamma   90.00
#
_symmetry.space_group_name_H-M   'P 1'
#
loop_
_entity.id
_entity.type
_entity.pdbx_description
1 polymer ?
#
loop_
_entity_poly.entity_id
_entity_poly.type
_entity_poly.pdbx_seq_one_letter_code
_entity_poly.pdbx_strand_id
1 'polypeptide(L)'
;MLVAGDELGRTQQGNNNAYCQDNEITWLDWALDGKGESLLEFVKMLTRLRHRYHILRRSRFLTGAYSEELGIKDVTWINAAGGEMQVEHWDDGAMKCFGAVLDGRAQVTGIRQRGHDATLLMVFNAHYEPVVFHLPEVAGGIAWQRMIDTHLPPCEQIRADFVFGKSYQVTARSFLLFELMGHDSYATARSAQGHAALDLSRRKSGASFKPG
;
A
#
# COMPACT_ATOMS: atom_id res chain seq x y z
N MET A 1 -6.27 10.75 -12.72
CA MET A 1 -6.28 10.64 -14.19
C MET A 1 -5.03 9.87 -14.56
N LEU A 2 -5.13 8.93 -15.51
CA LEU A 2 -3.99 8.16 -16.03
C LEU A 2 -3.84 8.52 -17.51
N VAL A 3 -2.62 8.74 -17.99
CA VAL A 3 -2.36 8.99 -19.42
C VAL A 3 -2.35 7.65 -20.13
N ALA A 4 -3.07 7.54 -21.25
CA ALA A 4 -3.17 6.28 -21.99
C ALA A 4 -1.79 5.80 -22.44
N GLY A 5 -1.49 4.54 -22.14
CA GLY A 5 -0.21 3.89 -22.44
C GLY A 5 0.79 3.92 -21.28
N ASP A 6 0.59 4.71 -20.22
CA ASP A 6 1.45 4.66 -19.03
C ASP A 6 1.39 3.27 -18.38
N GLU A 7 0.23 2.62 -18.41
CA GLU A 7 0.03 1.26 -17.93
C GLU A 7 0.76 0.19 -18.74
N LEU A 8 1.20 0.53 -19.96
CA LEU A 8 1.94 -0.33 -20.86
C LEU A 8 3.44 0.01 -20.89
N GLY A 9 3.86 1.09 -20.22
CA GLY A 9 5.24 1.58 -20.26
C GLY A 9 5.55 2.39 -21.52
N ARG A 10 4.55 3.08 -22.10
CA ARG A 10 4.70 3.91 -23.31
C ARG A 10 5.85 4.90 -23.15
N THR A 11 6.67 5.03 -24.20
CA THR A 11 7.78 5.97 -24.25
C THR A 11 7.67 6.87 -25.48
N GLN A 12 7.95 8.16 -25.31
CA GLN A 12 8.16 9.11 -26.41
C GLN A 12 9.66 9.37 -26.64
N GLN A 13 10.53 8.45 -26.18
CA GLN A 13 11.99 8.54 -26.24
C GLN A 13 12.56 9.83 -25.64
N GLY A 14 11.91 10.34 -24.58
CA GLY A 14 12.30 11.59 -23.91
C GLY A 14 11.73 12.86 -24.54
N ASN A 15 11.01 12.77 -25.66
CA ASN A 15 10.26 13.90 -26.19
C ASN A 15 9.06 14.20 -25.27
N ASN A 16 9.06 15.36 -24.62
CA ASN A 16 7.96 15.80 -23.76
C ASN A 16 6.94 16.71 -24.48
N ASN A 17 7.08 16.88 -25.80
CA ASN A 17 6.27 17.79 -26.61
C ASN A 17 6.01 17.22 -28.02
N ALA A 18 5.55 15.98 -28.10
CA ALA A 18 5.31 15.26 -29.36
C ALA A 18 4.04 15.70 -30.14
N TYR A 19 3.67 17.00 -30.09
CA TYR A 19 2.40 17.50 -30.61
C TYR A 19 2.24 17.38 -32.13
N CYS A 20 3.35 17.40 -32.89
CA CYS A 20 3.35 17.31 -34.35
C CYS A 20 3.78 15.93 -34.87
N GLN A 21 3.84 14.93 -33.99
CA GLN A 21 4.31 13.58 -34.33
C GLN A 21 3.12 12.64 -34.50
N ASP A 22 2.85 12.26 -35.75
CA ASP A 22 1.90 11.18 -36.08
C ASP A 22 2.70 9.98 -36.61
N ASN A 23 3.31 9.24 -35.69
CA ASN A 23 4.18 8.10 -35.96
C ASN A 23 4.38 7.26 -34.69
N GLU A 24 5.28 6.28 -34.74
CA GLU A 24 5.58 5.33 -33.66
C GLU A 24 6.01 5.99 -32.33
N ILE A 25 6.41 7.27 -32.33
CA ILE A 25 6.70 8.02 -31.09
C ILE A 25 5.43 8.27 -30.28
N THR A 26 4.27 8.44 -30.92
CA THR A 26 3.01 8.78 -30.26
C THR A 26 1.98 7.67 -30.28
N TRP A 27 2.07 6.74 -31.25
CA TRP A 27 1.20 5.59 -31.33
C TRP A 27 1.33 4.68 -30.10
N LEU A 28 0.24 4.01 -29.73
CA LEU A 28 0.25 3.02 -28.67
C LEU A 28 0.81 1.71 -29.21
N ASP A 29 1.91 1.25 -28.62
CA ASP A 29 2.44 -0.09 -28.88
C ASP A 29 1.71 -1.11 -28.00
N TRP A 30 1.05 -2.06 -28.65
CA TRP A 30 0.29 -3.13 -28.01
C TRP A 30 1.10 -4.42 -27.84
N ALA A 31 2.32 -4.48 -28.40
CA ALA A 31 3.22 -5.62 -28.25
C ALA A 31 3.98 -5.50 -26.91
N LEU A 32 3.40 -6.05 -25.84
CA LEU A 32 3.99 -5.99 -24.51
C LEU A 32 5.13 -6.98 -24.34
N ASP A 33 6.23 -6.51 -23.75
CA ASP A 33 7.24 -7.38 -23.14
C ASP A 33 6.84 -7.76 -21.70
N GLY A 34 7.63 -8.60 -21.04
CA GLY A 34 7.34 -9.02 -19.66
C GLY A 34 7.31 -7.86 -18.65
N LYS A 35 7.97 -6.73 -18.93
CA LYS A 35 7.90 -5.53 -18.06
C LYS A 35 6.58 -4.80 -18.26
N GLY A 36 6.13 -4.63 -19.51
CA GLY A 36 4.83 -4.07 -19.86
C GLY A 36 3.69 -4.88 -19.27
N GLU A 37 3.74 -6.22 -19.36
CA GLU A 37 2.76 -7.11 -18.73
C GLU A 37 2.73 -6.94 -17.20
N SER A 38 3.90 -6.91 -16.55
CA SER A 38 3.99 -6.71 -15.11
C SER A 38 3.46 -5.33 -14.68
N LEU A 39 3.73 -4.27 -15.45
CA LEU A 39 3.24 -2.92 -15.16
C LEU A 39 1.72 -2.83 -15.33
N LEU A 40 1.18 -3.47 -16.37
CA LEU A 40 -0.26 -3.54 -16.59
C LEU A 40 -0.98 -4.23 -15.43
N GLU A 41 -0.46 -5.37 -14.95
CA GLU A 41 -1.02 -6.05 -13.78
C GLU A 41 -0.89 -5.21 -12.50
N PHE A 42 0.21 -4.48 -12.33
CA PHE A 42 0.36 -3.54 -11.23
C PHE A 42 -0.70 -2.44 -11.28
N VAL A 43 -0.93 -1.81 -12.43
CA VAL A 43 -1.94 -0.75 -12.59
C VAL A 43 -3.37 -1.28 -12.39
N LYS A 44 -3.67 -2.50 -12.86
CA LYS A 44 -4.95 -3.18 -12.57
C LYS A 44 -5.14 -3.38 -11.07
N MET A 45 -4.11 -3.86 -10.37
CA MET A 45 -4.14 -4.03 -8.91
C MET A 45 -4.37 -2.70 -8.18
N LEU A 46 -3.65 -1.63 -8.55
CA LEU A 46 -3.85 -0.29 -7.97
C LEU A 46 -5.27 0.23 -8.19
N THR A 47 -5.81 0.03 -9.40
CA THR A 47 -7.19 0.41 -9.74
C THR A 47 -8.19 -0.34 -8.86
N ARG A 48 -8.05 -1.66 -8.71
CA ARG A 48 -8.90 -2.48 -7.83
C ARG A 48 -8.83 -2.01 -6.37
N LEU A 49 -7.63 -1.74 -5.85
CA LEU A 49 -7.44 -1.24 -4.48
C LEU A 49 -8.12 0.12 -4.29
N ARG A 50 -7.93 1.06 -5.22
CA ARG A 50 -8.59 2.37 -5.19
C ARG A 50 -10.12 2.25 -5.19
N HIS A 51 -10.67 1.31 -5.94
CA HIS A 51 -12.12 1.04 -5.92
C HIS A 51 -12.58 0.36 -4.63
N ARG A 52 -11.80 -0.58 -4.09
CA ARG A 52 -12.13 -1.31 -2.86
C ARG A 52 -12.20 -0.42 -1.62
N TYR A 53 -11.28 0.53 -1.48
CA TYR A 53 -11.21 1.37 -0.28
C TYR A 53 -11.77 2.77 -0.54
N HIS A 54 -12.96 3.06 -0.03
CA HIS A 54 -13.62 4.37 -0.20
C HIS A 54 -12.83 5.52 0.40
N ILE A 55 -12.04 5.26 1.45
CA ILE A 55 -11.16 6.26 2.08
C ILE A 55 -10.15 6.88 1.09
N LEU A 56 -9.81 6.19 0.00
CA LEU A 56 -8.93 6.69 -1.08
C LEU A 56 -9.67 7.54 -2.14
N ARG A 57 -11.00 7.67 -2.01
CA ARG A 57 -11.91 8.35 -2.93
C ARG A 57 -12.89 9.30 -2.21
N ARG A 58 -12.52 9.80 -1.04
CA ARG A 58 -13.38 10.69 -0.24
C ARG A 58 -13.73 11.98 -1.01
N SER A 59 -14.94 12.47 -0.77
CA SER A 59 -15.46 13.74 -1.30
C SER A 59 -15.24 14.93 -0.35
N ARG A 60 -14.55 14.72 0.77
CA ARG A 60 -14.22 15.74 1.77
C ARG A 60 -12.73 15.70 2.07
N PHE A 61 -12.18 16.87 2.40
CA PHE A 61 -10.78 16.99 2.83
C PHE A 61 -10.57 16.30 4.18
N LEU A 62 -9.37 15.73 4.33
CA LEU A 62 -8.85 15.27 5.61
C LEU A 62 -8.48 16.50 6.45
N THR A 63 -8.81 16.49 7.73
CA THR A 63 -8.60 17.64 8.62
C THR A 63 -7.42 17.43 9.57
N GLY A 64 -7.11 16.19 9.94
CA GLY A 64 -6.13 15.87 10.98
C GLY A 64 -6.58 16.27 12.39
N ALA A 65 -7.77 16.87 12.52
CA ALA A 65 -8.32 17.31 13.79
C ALA A 65 -8.85 16.12 14.59
N TYR A 66 -8.60 16.13 15.88
CA TYR A 66 -9.16 15.12 16.78
C TYR A 66 -10.66 15.36 16.95
N SER A 67 -11.46 14.34 16.67
CA SER A 67 -12.90 14.36 16.95
C SER A 67 -13.14 13.78 18.34
N GLU A 68 -13.53 14.62 19.31
CA GLU A 68 -13.89 14.14 20.65
C GLU A 68 -15.06 13.14 20.62
N GLU A 69 -16.01 13.34 19.72
CA GLU A 69 -17.19 12.48 19.53
C GLU A 69 -16.81 11.06 19.08
N LEU A 70 -15.81 10.94 18.20
CA LEU A 70 -15.40 9.64 17.65
C LEU A 70 -14.22 9.03 18.41
N GLY A 71 -13.45 9.86 19.11
CA GLY A 71 -12.24 9.51 19.82
C GLY A 71 -11.02 9.30 18.92
N ILE A 72 -11.03 9.84 17.70
CA ILE A 72 -10.03 9.55 16.64
C ILE A 72 -9.78 10.77 15.73
N LYS A 73 -8.65 10.77 15.01
CA LYS A 73 -8.35 11.68 13.89
C LYS A 73 -8.67 10.99 12.56
N ASP A 74 -9.04 11.74 11.53
CA ASP A 74 -9.30 11.18 10.19
C ASP A 74 -8.02 10.89 9.40
N VAL A 75 -6.96 11.65 9.65
CA VAL A 75 -5.60 11.38 9.22
C VAL A 75 -4.62 11.63 10.37
N THR A 76 -3.61 10.78 10.49
CA THR A 76 -2.46 11.02 11.37
C THR A 76 -1.19 10.82 10.57
N TRP A 77 -0.33 11.84 10.54
CA TRP A 77 0.96 11.77 9.87
C TRP A 77 2.00 11.19 10.82
N ILE A 78 2.79 10.24 10.35
CA ILE A 78 3.68 9.42 11.17
C ILE A 78 5.11 9.57 10.67
N ASN A 79 6.05 9.81 11.57
CA ASN A 79 7.49 9.84 11.25
C ASN A 79 8.07 8.41 11.17
N ALA A 80 9.31 8.28 10.71
CA ALA A 80 9.96 6.97 10.62
C ALA A 80 10.10 6.23 11.97
N ALA A 81 10.12 6.95 13.09
CA ALA A 81 10.14 6.37 14.43
C ALA A 81 8.77 5.83 14.89
N GLY A 82 7.71 5.97 14.08
CA GLY A 82 6.36 5.47 14.37
C GLY A 82 5.51 6.43 15.21
N GLY A 83 6.04 7.60 15.56
CA GLY A 83 5.33 8.64 16.30
C GLY A 83 4.65 9.65 15.37
N GLU A 84 3.73 10.46 15.91
CA GLU A 84 3.07 11.51 15.14
C GLU A 84 4.07 12.61 14.71
N MET A 85 3.98 13.05 13.46
CA MET A 85 4.74 14.16 12.91
C MET A 85 4.43 15.46 13.66
N GLN A 86 5.47 16.11 14.17
CA GLN A 86 5.40 17.44 14.77
C GLN A 86 5.67 18.51 13.71
N VAL A 87 5.35 19.77 14.03
CA VAL A 87 5.51 20.90 13.09
C VAL A 87 6.95 21.02 12.60
N GLU A 88 7.92 20.84 13.49
CA GLU A 88 9.34 20.97 13.20
C GLU A 88 9.84 19.91 12.21
N HIS A 89 9.22 18.72 12.20
CA HIS A 89 9.56 17.67 11.25
C HIS A 89 9.10 17.99 9.83
N TRP A 90 8.09 18.85 9.66
CA TRP A 90 7.63 19.29 8.33
C TRP A 90 8.58 20.29 7.68
N ASP A 91 9.23 21.11 8.51
CA ASP A 91 10.19 22.11 8.06
C ASP A 91 11.59 21.50 7.81
N ASP A 92 11.82 20.25 8.24
CA ASP A 92 13.06 19.52 7.99
C ASP A 92 13.10 18.94 6.57
N GLY A 93 13.86 19.61 5.68
CA GLY A 93 14.10 19.15 4.32
C GLY A 93 14.76 17.77 4.20
N ALA A 94 15.42 17.28 5.24
CA ALA A 94 16.03 15.95 5.27
C ALA A 94 15.01 14.83 5.56
N MET A 95 13.84 15.15 6.13
CA MET A 95 12.77 14.19 6.37
C MET A 95 12.10 13.77 5.06
N LYS A 96 12.66 12.73 4.43
CA LYS A 96 12.17 12.15 3.18
C LYS A 96 11.39 10.84 3.36
N CYS A 97 11.23 10.37 4.60
CA CYS A 97 10.49 9.16 4.93
C CYS A 97 9.44 9.42 6.00
N PHE A 98 8.17 9.24 5.66
CA PHE A 98 7.02 9.45 6.55
C PHE A 98 5.84 8.61 6.10
N GLY A 99 4.80 8.52 6.94
CA GLY A 99 3.57 7.82 6.63
C GLY A 99 2.32 8.63 6.96
N ALA A 100 1.19 8.14 6.46
CA ALA A 100 -0.13 8.66 6.75
C ALA A 100 -1.04 7.50 7.14
N VAL A 101 -1.57 7.53 8.36
CA VAL A 101 -2.66 6.66 8.81
C VAL A 101 -3.97 7.33 8.47
N LEU A 102 -4.80 6.67 7.67
CA LEU A 102 -6.14 7.09 7.32
C LEU A 102 -7.13 6.23 8.10
N ASP A 103 -7.85 6.82 9.05
CA ASP A 103 -8.77 6.06 9.92
C ASP A 103 -10.13 5.84 9.24
N GLY A 104 -10.44 4.58 8.92
CA GLY A 104 -11.68 4.19 8.24
C GLY A 104 -12.94 4.32 9.09
N ARG A 105 -12.79 4.55 10.40
CA ARG A 105 -13.89 4.81 11.34
C ARG A 105 -14.28 6.29 11.38
N ALA A 106 -13.42 7.18 10.86
CA ALA A 106 -13.73 8.60 10.77
C ALA A 106 -14.87 8.83 9.77
N GLN A 107 -15.73 9.81 10.05
CA GLN A 107 -16.95 10.06 9.28
C GLN A 107 -16.69 10.23 7.78
N VAL A 108 -17.35 9.40 6.95
CA VAL A 108 -17.21 9.42 5.49
C VAL A 108 -18.17 10.45 4.86
N THR A 109 -19.27 10.81 5.53
CA THR A 109 -20.33 11.69 5.01
C THR A 109 -20.81 12.69 6.08
N GLY A 110 -21.71 13.62 5.72
CA GLY A 110 -22.34 14.54 6.67
C GLY A 110 -23.42 13.90 7.58
N ILE A 111 -23.64 12.59 7.44
CA ILE A 111 -24.55 11.81 8.29
C ILE A 111 -23.73 11.29 9.48
N ARG A 112 -24.21 11.56 10.70
CA ARG A 112 -23.51 11.32 11.96
C ARG A 112 -23.47 9.84 12.36
N GLN A 113 -22.61 9.05 11.71
CA GLN A 113 -22.31 7.67 12.12
C GLN A 113 -20.82 7.35 11.95
N ARG A 114 -20.28 6.44 12.78
CA ARG A 114 -18.92 5.91 12.62
C ARG A 114 -18.79 5.27 11.24
N GLY A 115 -17.68 5.56 10.55
CA GLY A 115 -17.33 4.88 9.31
C GLY A 115 -17.12 3.38 9.55
N HIS A 116 -17.30 2.59 8.50
CA HIS A 116 -17.03 1.15 8.49
C HIS A 116 -15.94 0.79 7.47
N ASP A 117 -15.19 1.78 6.99
CA ASP A 117 -14.10 1.53 6.06
C ASP A 117 -12.88 0.94 6.78
N ALA A 118 -12.02 0.29 6.03
CA ALA A 118 -10.73 -0.18 6.54
C ALA A 118 -9.80 1.00 6.86
N THR A 119 -9.05 0.88 7.95
CA THR A 119 -7.96 1.82 8.26
C THR A 119 -6.72 1.45 7.45
N LEU A 120 -6.12 2.44 6.81
CA LEU A 120 -4.96 2.26 5.92
C LEU A 120 -3.75 3.00 6.46
N LEU A 121 -2.56 2.44 6.26
CA LEU A 121 -1.28 3.12 6.44
C LEU A 121 -0.58 3.22 5.08
N MET A 122 -0.28 4.45 4.67
CA MET A 122 0.54 4.75 3.50
C MET A 122 1.92 5.16 3.99
N VAL A 123 2.98 4.59 3.41
CA VAL A 123 4.37 4.97 3.75
C VAL A 123 5.09 5.42 2.49
N PHE A 124 5.76 6.55 2.57
CA PHE A 124 6.50 7.17 1.49
C PHE A 124 7.97 7.24 1.90
N ASN A 125 8.85 6.68 1.08
CA ASN A 125 10.29 6.90 1.22
C ASN A 125 10.84 7.52 -0.06
N ALA A 126 10.96 8.84 -0.05
CA ALA A 126 11.65 9.59 -1.08
C ALA A 126 13.17 9.66 -0.82
N HIS A 127 13.70 9.06 0.24
CA HIS A 127 15.15 9.00 0.46
C HIS A 127 15.81 8.03 -0.54
N TYR A 128 17.10 8.26 -0.84
CA TYR A 128 17.88 7.40 -1.74
C TYR A 128 18.46 6.16 -1.05
N GLU A 129 18.36 6.08 0.27
CA GLU A 129 18.73 4.91 1.07
C GLU A 129 17.49 4.27 1.71
N PRO A 130 17.56 2.98 2.08
CA PRO A 130 16.55 2.35 2.92
C PRO A 130 16.42 3.05 4.27
N VAL A 131 15.19 3.19 4.76
CA VAL A 131 14.89 3.76 6.07
C VAL A 131 14.16 2.72 6.91
N VAL A 132 14.59 2.57 8.16
CA VAL A 132 13.86 1.75 9.13
C VAL A 132 12.63 2.53 9.58
N PHE A 133 11.45 2.00 9.29
CA PHE A 133 10.17 2.59 9.64
C PHE A 133 9.48 1.74 10.70
N HIS A 134 9.12 2.34 11.84
CA HIS A 134 8.37 1.65 12.89
C HIS A 134 6.88 1.75 12.60
N LEU A 135 6.21 0.61 12.46
CA LEU A 135 4.78 0.59 12.17
C LEU A 135 3.99 1.05 13.41
N PRO A 136 3.13 2.08 13.29
CA PRO A 136 2.44 2.67 14.42
C PRO A 136 1.39 1.71 14.99
N GLU A 137 1.15 1.82 16.29
CA GLU A 137 -0.02 1.21 16.91
C GLU A 137 -1.25 2.08 16.62
N VAL A 138 -2.37 1.44 16.29
CA VAL A 138 -3.64 2.14 16.05
C VAL A 138 -4.73 1.45 16.84
N ALA A 139 -5.50 2.23 17.60
CA ALA A 139 -6.58 1.72 18.44
C ALA A 139 -7.54 0.84 17.62
N GLY A 140 -7.90 -0.33 18.14
CA GLY A 140 -8.83 -1.27 17.50
C GLY A 140 -8.22 -2.19 16.43
N GLY A 141 -6.93 -2.06 16.13
CA GLY A 141 -6.17 -3.03 15.35
C GLY A 141 -5.19 -3.82 16.20
N ILE A 142 -4.60 -4.86 15.61
CA ILE A 142 -3.55 -5.68 16.25
C ILE A 142 -2.34 -5.97 15.36
N ALA A 143 -2.51 -5.81 14.04
CA ALA A 143 -1.45 -6.00 13.08
C ALA A 143 -1.72 -5.20 11.80
N TRP A 144 -0.67 -4.97 11.03
CA TRP A 144 -0.74 -4.44 9.68
C TRP A 144 -0.58 -5.57 8.66
N GLN A 145 -1.48 -5.61 7.68
CA GLN A 145 -1.34 -6.46 6.50
C GLN A 145 -0.80 -5.61 5.36
N ARG A 146 0.35 -5.99 4.79
CA ARG A 146 0.91 -5.29 3.63
C ARG A 146 0.11 -5.60 2.36
N MET A 147 -0.27 -4.56 1.64
CA MET A 147 -1.01 -4.63 0.39
C MET A 147 -0.16 -4.25 -0.81
N ILE A 148 0.71 -3.24 -0.66
CA ILE A 148 1.64 -2.77 -1.69
C ILE A 148 3.02 -2.59 -1.07
N ASP A 149 4.06 -2.99 -1.81
CA ASP A 149 5.42 -2.49 -1.69
C ASP A 149 5.99 -2.37 -3.11
N THR A 150 6.30 -1.16 -3.56
CA THR A 150 6.76 -0.92 -4.94
C THR A 150 8.13 -1.53 -5.24
N HIS A 151 8.86 -2.00 -4.23
CA HIS A 151 10.10 -2.75 -4.42
C HIS A 151 9.86 -4.21 -4.80
N LEU A 152 8.65 -4.72 -4.54
CA LEU A 152 8.31 -6.11 -4.78
C LEU A 152 7.43 -6.27 -6.03
N PRO A 153 7.50 -7.43 -6.71
CA PRO A 153 6.58 -7.72 -7.80
C PRO A 153 5.11 -7.59 -7.36
N PRO A 154 4.21 -7.17 -8.26
CA PRO A 154 2.78 -7.12 -7.98
C PRO A 154 2.28 -8.50 -7.53
N CYS A 155 1.74 -8.58 -6.32
CA CYS A 155 1.22 -9.83 -5.78
C CYS A 155 0.03 -9.53 -4.89
N GLU A 156 -1.14 -10.07 -5.24
CA GLU A 156 -2.37 -9.89 -4.47
C GLU A 156 -2.33 -10.58 -3.08
N GLN A 157 -1.29 -11.39 -2.79
CA GLN A 157 -1.31 -12.35 -1.68
C GLN A 157 -0.05 -12.39 -0.81
N ILE A 158 0.77 -11.34 -0.72
CA ILE A 158 1.80 -11.32 0.34
C ILE A 158 1.18 -10.84 1.66
N ARG A 159 0.34 -11.69 2.24
CA ARG A 159 -0.16 -11.52 3.60
C ARG A 159 0.96 -11.85 4.57
N ALA A 160 1.83 -10.87 4.84
CA ALA A 160 2.72 -10.90 5.98
C ALA A 160 2.08 -10.01 7.06
N ASP A 161 1.76 -10.61 8.19
CA ASP A 161 1.15 -9.90 9.30
C ASP A 161 2.26 -9.26 10.15
N PHE A 162 2.27 -7.93 10.18
CA PHE A 162 3.19 -7.16 11.00
C PHE A 162 2.48 -6.75 12.28
N VAL A 163 2.69 -7.53 13.34
CA VAL A 163 2.28 -7.13 14.70
C VAL A 163 2.87 -5.76 15.02
N PHE A 164 2.12 -4.95 15.77
CA PHE A 164 2.55 -3.63 16.22
C PHE A 164 3.96 -3.64 16.85
N GLY A 165 4.68 -2.52 16.69
CA GLY A 165 6.05 -2.35 17.17
C GLY A 165 7.13 -3.01 16.29
N LYS A 166 6.76 -3.79 15.26
CA LYS A 166 7.72 -4.25 14.27
C LYS A 166 8.24 -3.11 13.40
N SER A 167 9.55 -3.13 13.17
CA SER A 167 10.18 -2.30 12.17
C SER A 167 10.02 -2.93 10.78
N TYR A 168 9.89 -2.08 9.77
CA TYR A 168 9.90 -2.44 8.37
C TYR A 168 11.03 -1.68 7.68
N GLN A 169 11.86 -2.37 6.92
CA GLN A 169 12.91 -1.72 6.13
C GLN A 169 12.30 -1.22 4.82
N VAL A 170 11.94 0.06 4.81
CA VAL A 170 11.37 0.72 3.65
C VAL A 170 12.50 1.03 2.68
N THR A 171 12.50 0.39 1.52
CA THR A 171 13.57 0.54 0.54
C THR A 171 13.61 1.95 -0.04
N ALA A 172 14.76 2.32 -0.62
CA ALA A 172 14.93 3.62 -1.26
C ALA A 172 13.88 3.85 -2.35
N ARG A 173 13.38 5.10 -2.46
CA ARG A 173 12.45 5.52 -3.52
C ARG A 173 11.23 4.60 -3.66
N SER A 174 10.62 4.24 -2.54
CA SER A 174 9.51 3.29 -2.50
C SER A 174 8.24 3.86 -1.86
N PHE A 175 7.13 3.21 -2.19
CA PHE A 175 5.82 3.44 -1.61
C PHE A 175 5.25 2.13 -1.08
N LEU A 176 4.64 2.18 0.09
CA LEU A 176 3.97 1.03 0.70
C LEU A 176 2.55 1.38 1.12
N LEU A 177 1.68 0.38 1.06
CA LEU A 177 0.32 0.44 1.57
C LEU A 177 0.05 -0.76 2.48
N PHE A 178 -0.50 -0.50 3.66
CA PHE A 178 -0.95 -1.50 4.61
C PHE A 178 -2.43 -1.30 4.97
N GLU A 179 -3.12 -2.40 5.26
CA GLU A 179 -4.46 -2.45 5.84
C GLU A 179 -4.37 -2.86 7.31
N LEU A 180 -5.11 -2.18 8.19
CA LEU A 180 -5.18 -2.53 9.60
C LEU A 180 -6.04 -3.77 9.80
N MET A 181 -5.48 -4.78 10.47
CA MET A 181 -6.19 -5.99 10.84
C MET A 181 -6.82 -5.86 12.23
N GLY A 182 -8.14 -5.97 12.29
CA GLY A 182 -8.88 -6.14 13.53
C GLY A 182 -8.78 -7.56 14.10
N HIS A 183 -9.30 -7.76 15.32
CA HIS A 183 -9.24 -9.04 16.02
C HIS A 183 -9.83 -10.22 15.23
N ASP A 184 -11.02 -10.07 14.65
CA ASP A 184 -11.71 -11.15 13.93
C ASP A 184 -11.02 -11.52 12.61
N SER A 185 -10.56 -10.50 11.88
CA SER A 185 -9.84 -10.66 10.62
C SER A 185 -8.48 -11.35 10.82
N TYR A 186 -7.78 -11.03 11.91
CA TYR A 186 -6.48 -11.62 12.24
C TYR A 186 -6.59 -13.09 12.65
N ALA A 187 -7.58 -13.46 13.48
CA ALA A 187 -7.80 -14.84 13.88
C ALA A 187 -8.08 -15.73 12.64
N THR A 188 -8.91 -15.22 11.73
CA THR A 188 -9.19 -15.87 10.45
C THR A 188 -7.94 -15.98 9.58
N ALA A 189 -7.15 -14.90 9.45
CA ALA A 189 -5.91 -14.89 8.67
C ALA A 189 -4.87 -15.90 9.20
N ARG A 190 -4.66 -15.96 10.52
CA ARG A 190 -3.75 -16.96 11.14
C ARG A 190 -4.22 -18.39 10.92
N SER A 191 -5.53 -18.66 11.00
CA SER A 191 -6.07 -20.01 10.75
C SER A 191 -5.82 -20.45 9.30
N ALA A 192 -6.02 -19.55 8.33
CA ALA A 192 -5.80 -19.81 6.91
C ALA A 192 -4.32 -20.00 6.58
N GLN A 193 -3.42 -19.18 7.14
CA GLN A 193 -1.97 -19.36 7.00
C GLN A 193 -1.49 -20.67 7.64
N GLY A 194 -2.03 -21.05 8.80
CA GLY A 194 -1.74 -22.33 9.45
C GLY A 194 -2.12 -23.52 8.58
N HIS A 195 -3.31 -23.47 7.95
CA HIS A 195 -3.75 -24.51 7.01
C HIS A 195 -2.90 -24.56 5.74
N ALA A 196 -2.52 -23.41 5.16
CA ALA A 196 -1.64 -23.36 3.99
C ALA A 196 -0.22 -23.89 4.28
N ALA A 197 0.33 -23.60 5.46
CA ALA A 197 1.63 -24.12 5.90
C ALA A 197 1.59 -25.64 6.13
N LEU A 198 0.49 -26.17 6.69
CA LEU A 198 0.26 -27.60 6.85
C LEU A 198 0.12 -28.33 5.49
N ASP A 199 -0.52 -27.71 4.49
CA ASP A 199 -0.68 -28.32 3.16
C ASP A 199 0.64 -28.34 2.36
N LEU A 200 1.46 -27.29 2.50
CA LEU A 200 2.82 -27.23 1.92
C LEU A 200 3.78 -28.25 2.56
N SER A 201 3.66 -28.51 3.86
CA SER A 201 4.48 -29.55 4.53
C SER A 201 4.09 -30.97 4.12
N ARG A 202 2.79 -31.24 3.86
CA ARG A 202 2.32 -32.55 3.37
C ARG A 202 2.84 -32.84 1.95
N ARG A 203 2.86 -31.84 1.06
CA ARG A 203 3.39 -32.00 -0.32
C ARG A 203 4.89 -32.30 -0.37
N LYS A 204 5.69 -31.78 0.57
CA LYS A 204 7.14 -32.09 0.64
C LYS A 204 7.45 -33.50 1.17
N SER A 205 6.51 -34.18 1.84
CA SER A 205 6.71 -35.53 2.38
C SER A 205 6.42 -36.67 1.40
N GLY A 206 5.87 -36.38 0.21
CA GLY A 206 5.42 -37.40 -0.75
C GLY A 206 6.41 -37.79 -1.85
N ALA A 207 7.57 -37.12 -1.97
CA ALA A 207 8.53 -37.39 -3.04
C ALA A 207 9.65 -38.34 -2.59
N SER A 208 9.31 -39.60 -2.34
CA SER A 208 10.27 -40.70 -2.23
C SER A 208 10.39 -41.36 -3.61
N PHE A 209 11.35 -40.90 -4.42
CA PHE A 209 11.70 -41.51 -5.70
C PHE A 209 12.46 -42.82 -5.44
N LYS A 210 11.89 -43.98 -5.82
CA LYS A 210 12.63 -45.25 -5.84
C LYS A 210 13.45 -45.32 -7.13
N PRO A 211 14.76 -45.65 -7.07
CA PRO A 211 15.52 -45.92 -8.27
C PRO A 211 15.26 -47.35 -8.74
N GLY A 212 15.02 -47.51 -10.04
CA GLY A 212 15.01 -48.78 -10.77
C GLY A 212 15.74 -48.57 -12.08
#